data_AF-A0A133UHT5-F1
#
_entry.id   AF-A0A133UHT5-F1
#
_cell.length_a   1.000
_cell.length_b   1.000
_cell.length_c   1.000
_cell.angle_alpha   90.00
_cell.angle_beta   90.00
_cell.angle_gamma   90.00
#
_symmetry.space_group_name_H-M   'P 1'
#
loop_
_entity.id
_entity.type
_entity.pdbx_description
1 polymer ?
#
loop_
_entity_poly.entity_id
_entity_poly.type
_entity_poly.pdbx_seq_one_letter_code
_entity_poly.pdbx_strand_id
1 'polypeptide(L)'
;MEMFEGKKGHRIYKNKEDADFLASLAQERGVEVEILRVEVEEGKLAKKAGFTVHHDISIAASPPSTGDQGWIIRKGSEYIRESLGRAVKIIEK
;
A
#
# COMPACT_ATOMS: atom_id res chain seq x y z
N MET A 1 4.81 -11.21 20.11
CA MET A 1 5.88 -10.69 19.24
C MET A 1 5.22 -9.67 18.32
N GLU A 2 5.09 -8.44 18.82
CA GLU A 2 4.21 -7.40 18.27
C GLU A 2 5.07 -6.29 17.67
N MET A 3 5.21 -6.26 16.34
CA MET A 3 5.70 -5.09 15.62
C MET A 3 5.10 -5.01 14.21
N PHE A 4 3.77 -5.17 14.07
CA PHE A 4 3.02 -4.77 12.86
C PHE A 4 1.53 -4.46 13.14
N GLU A 5 1.11 -4.40 14.41
CA GLU A 5 -0.22 -3.94 14.79
C GLU A 5 -0.14 -2.49 15.26
N GLY A 6 -0.78 -1.56 14.54
CA GLY A 6 -0.84 -0.17 15.00
C GLY A 6 -1.51 0.81 14.07
N LYS A 7 -1.56 0.56 12.75
CA LYS A 7 -2.43 1.32 11.83
C LYS A 7 -2.95 0.37 10.76
N LYS A 8 -4.22 -0.05 10.89
CA LYS A 8 -4.98 -0.69 9.79
C LYS A 8 -5.07 0.36 8.67
N GLY A 9 -4.16 0.30 7.72
CA GLY A 9 -4.10 1.27 6.62
C GLY A 9 -3.17 0.81 5.52
N HIS A 10 -3.61 0.96 4.28
CA HIS A 10 -2.84 0.59 3.10
C HIS A 10 -1.93 1.75 2.68
N ARG A 11 -0.63 1.50 2.61
CA ARG A 11 0.35 2.54 2.23
C ARG A 11 0.61 2.48 0.73
N ILE A 12 0.35 3.58 0.04
CA ILE A 12 0.65 3.79 -1.37
C ILE A 12 1.95 4.58 -1.44
N TYR A 13 3.02 3.98 -1.91
CA TYR A 13 4.32 4.61 -2.12
C TYR A 13 4.37 5.24 -3.51
N LYS A 14 4.78 6.50 -3.61
CA LYS A 14 4.96 7.21 -4.89
C LYS A 14 6.25 6.83 -5.62
N ASN A 15 7.16 6.13 -4.94
CA ASN A 15 8.37 5.57 -5.51
C ASN A 15 8.34 4.05 -5.39
N LYS A 16 8.76 3.39 -6.46
CA LYS A 16 8.83 1.92 -6.50
C LYS A 16 9.95 1.41 -5.58
N GLU A 17 11.09 2.10 -5.59
CA GLU A 17 12.27 1.75 -4.77
C GLU A 17 11.94 1.67 -3.27
N ASP A 18 11.10 2.57 -2.77
CA ASP A 18 10.64 2.54 -1.38
C ASP A 18 9.79 1.29 -1.08
N ALA A 19 8.93 0.91 -2.04
CA ALA A 19 8.11 -0.29 -1.93
C ALA A 19 8.97 -1.55 -2.00
N ASP A 20 9.95 -1.61 -2.92
CA ASP A 20 10.91 -2.70 -3.07
C ASP A 20 11.78 -2.87 -1.81
N PHE A 21 12.27 -1.77 -1.24
CA PHE A 21 13.08 -1.78 -0.03
C PHE A 21 12.31 -2.39 1.15
N LEU A 22 11.08 -1.91 1.38
CA LEU A 22 10.24 -2.42 2.46
C LEU A 22 9.77 -3.86 2.22
N ALA A 23 9.54 -4.25 0.97
CA ALA A 23 9.20 -5.62 0.62
C ALA A 23 10.39 -6.55 0.89
N SER A 24 11.61 -6.14 0.53
CA SER A 24 12.84 -6.90 0.82
C SER A 24 13.01 -7.10 2.34
N LEU A 25 12.83 -6.05 3.13
CA LEU A 25 12.88 -6.16 4.60
C LEU A 25 11.82 -7.11 5.18
N ALA A 26 10.65 -7.22 4.56
CA ALA A 26 9.62 -8.17 4.97
C ALA A 26 10.01 -9.61 4.59
N GLN A 27 10.57 -9.81 3.39
CA GLN A 27 11.05 -11.11 2.92
C GLN A 27 12.22 -11.64 3.75
N GLU A 28 13.15 -10.77 4.16
CA GLU A 28 14.25 -11.12 5.08
C GLU A 28 13.73 -11.64 6.43
N ARG A 29 12.51 -11.23 6.81
CA ARG A 29 11.82 -11.71 8.01
C ARG A 29 10.93 -12.94 7.76
N GLY A 30 11.05 -13.56 6.59
CA GLY A 30 10.27 -14.73 6.18
C GLY A 30 8.81 -14.42 5.85
N VAL A 31 8.47 -13.15 5.58
CA VAL A 31 7.11 -12.76 5.18
C VAL A 31 7.05 -12.71 3.66
N GLU A 32 6.26 -13.61 3.07
CA GLU A 32 5.95 -13.53 1.64
C GLU A 32 5.10 -12.29 1.37
N VAL A 33 5.60 -11.43 0.48
CA VAL A 33 4.95 -10.19 0.08
C VAL A 33 4.91 -10.05 -1.43
N GLU A 34 3.92 -9.33 -1.91
CA GLU A 34 3.72 -8.94 -3.31
C GLU A 34 3.70 -7.42 -3.40
N ILE A 35 4.32 -6.87 -4.44
CA ILE A 35 4.29 -5.44 -4.75
C ILE A 35 3.32 -5.25 -5.90
N LEU A 36 2.35 -4.35 -5.75
CA LEU A 36 1.35 -4.07 -6.77
C LEU A 36 1.34 -2.59 -7.08
N ARG A 37 1.24 -2.24 -8.37
CA ARG A 37 0.97 -0.87 -8.76
C ARG A 37 -0.52 -0.63 -8.77
N VAL A 38 -0.95 0.43 -8.09
CA VAL A 38 -2.35 0.81 -7.95
C VAL A 38 -2.60 2.24 -8.38
N GLU A 39 -3.85 2.52 -8.73
CA GLU A 39 -4.39 3.88 -8.89
C GLU A 39 -5.61 4.04 -7.99
N VAL A 40 -5.70 5.18 -7.31
CA VAL A 40 -6.84 5.55 -6.48
C VAL A 40 -8.00 5.96 -7.38
N GLU A 41 -9.09 5.19 -7.39
CA GLU A 41 -10.30 5.55 -8.13
C GLU A 41 -11.11 6.62 -7.38
N GLU A 42 -11.27 6.46 -6.06
CA GLU A 42 -12.06 7.38 -5.24
C GLU A 42 -11.34 7.77 -3.95
N GLY A 43 -10.70 8.94 -3.94
CA GLY A 43 -9.86 9.40 -2.81
C GLY A 43 -10.59 9.47 -1.47
N LYS A 44 -11.89 9.81 -1.47
CA LYS A 44 -12.71 9.82 -0.25
C LYS A 44 -12.94 8.40 0.29
N LEU A 45 -13.19 7.42 -0.58
CA LEU A 45 -13.33 6.02 -0.16
C LEU A 45 -11.98 5.46 0.28
N ALA A 46 -10.91 5.74 -0.45
CA ALA A 46 -9.56 5.34 -0.09
C ALA A 46 -9.18 5.89 1.30
N LYS A 47 -9.44 7.16 1.57
CA LYS A 47 -9.22 7.75 2.89
C LYS A 47 -10.04 7.07 3.99
N LYS A 48 -11.32 6.76 3.73
CA LYS A 48 -12.19 6.03 4.67
C LYS A 48 -11.72 4.59 4.92
N ALA A 49 -11.17 3.95 3.90
CA ALA A 49 -10.57 2.62 3.97
C ALA A 49 -9.16 2.63 4.59
N GLY A 50 -8.66 3.79 5.04
CA GLY A 50 -7.38 3.91 5.73
C GLY A 50 -6.16 3.96 4.80
N PHE A 51 -6.35 4.22 3.50
CA PHE A 51 -5.23 4.41 2.60
C PHE A 51 -4.49 5.71 2.92
N THR A 52 -3.17 5.68 2.78
CA THR A 52 -2.29 6.84 2.87
C THR A 52 -1.28 6.83 1.75
N VAL A 53 -0.89 8.02 1.29
CA VAL A 53 0.11 8.22 0.24
C VAL A 53 1.41 8.67 0.86
N HIS A 54 2.49 7.97 0.56
CA HIS A 54 3.84 8.25 1.01
C HIS A 54 4.69 8.65 -0.18
N HIS A 55 5.20 9.89 -0.17
CA HIS A 55 6.13 10.36 -1.19
C HIS A 55 7.55 9.85 -0.97
N ASP A 56 7.87 9.54 0.28
CA ASP A 56 9.14 8.99 0.74
C ASP A 56 8.88 8.26 2.08
N ILE A 57 9.73 7.28 2.42
CA ILE A 57 9.63 6.54 3.70
C ILE A 57 9.81 7.47 4.91
N SER A 58 10.55 8.56 4.76
CA SER A 58 10.87 9.53 5.81
C SER A 58 9.88 10.69 5.92
N ILE A 59 8.98 10.87 4.94
CA ILE A 59 8.01 11.97 4.91
C ILE A 59 6.67 11.55 5.52
N ALA A 60 6.00 12.51 6.16
CA ALA A 60 4.65 12.32 6.69
C ALA A 60 3.67 11.89 5.58
N ALA A 61 2.76 10.98 5.93
CA ALA A 61 1.79 10.46 4.98
C ALA A 61 0.73 11.51 4.62
N SER A 62 0.39 11.57 3.34
CA SER A 62 -0.70 12.41 2.81
C SER A 62 -1.98 11.60 2.63
N PRO A 63 -3.17 12.23 2.69
CA PRO A 63 -4.41 11.57 2.33
C PRO A 63 -4.42 11.25 0.81
N PRO A 64 -5.04 10.14 0.40
CA PRO A 64 -5.15 9.78 -1.01
C PRO A 64 -6.14 10.67 -1.75
N SER A 65 -5.79 11.03 -2.99
CA SER A 65 -6.63 11.75 -3.94
C SER A 65 -7.00 10.86 -5.12
N THR A 66 -8.16 11.09 -5.73
CA THR A 66 -8.54 10.40 -6.97
C THR A 66 -7.48 10.64 -8.06
N GLY A 67 -7.07 9.57 -8.74
CA GLY A 67 -6.01 9.57 -9.74
C GLY A 67 -4.61 9.36 -9.16
N ASP A 68 -4.44 9.31 -7.83
CA ASP A 68 -3.13 9.02 -7.26
C ASP A 68 -2.68 7.61 -7.64
N GLN A 69 -1.54 7.52 -8.32
CA GLN A 69 -0.87 6.27 -8.58
C GLN A 69 0.27 6.02 -7.59
N GLY A 70 0.59 4.75 -7.37
CA GLY A 70 1.76 4.33 -6.61
C GLY A 70 1.82 2.82 -6.44
N TRP A 71 2.66 2.37 -5.51
CA TRP A 71 2.88 0.96 -5.21
C TRP A 71 2.41 0.62 -3.81
N ILE A 72 1.79 -0.54 -3.64
CA ILE A 72 1.43 -1.09 -2.34
C ILE A 72 2.20 -2.39 -2.11
N ILE A 73 2.50 -2.68 -0.85
CA ILE A 73 3.09 -3.96 -0.42
C ILE A 73 2.01 -4.70 0.34
N ARG A 74 1.81 -5.97 0.02
CA ARG A 74 0.81 -6.82 0.67
C ARG A 74 1.41 -8.17 1.00
N LYS A 75 0.80 -8.93 1.92
CA LYS A 75 1.21 -10.32 2.14
C LYS A 75 0.67 -11.19 1.00
N GLY A 76 1.49 -12.14 0.53
CA GLY A 76 1.19 -12.96 -0.66
C GLY A 76 -0.09 -13.79 -0.55
N SER A 77 -0.52 -14.13 0.67
CA SER A 77 -1.73 -14.93 0.92
C SER A 77 -3.03 -14.13 1.06
N GLU A 78 -2.99 -12.79 1.07
CA GLU A 78 -4.21 -11.99 1.17
C GLU A 78 -4.98 -12.05 -0.17
N TYR A 79 -6.30 -11.93 -0.16
CA TYR A 79 -7.11 -11.79 -1.39
C TYR A 79 -7.25 -10.31 -1.80
N ILE A 80 -6.74 -9.96 -2.98
CA ILE A 80 -6.68 -8.58 -3.53
C ILE A 80 -8.05 -7.89 -3.59
N ARG A 81 -9.09 -8.63 -3.97
CA ARG A 81 -10.37 -8.05 -4.37
C ARG A 81 -11.24 -7.61 -3.19
N GLU A 82 -11.07 -8.23 -2.03
CA GLU A 82 -11.94 -7.96 -0.88
C GLU A 82 -11.40 -6.82 -0.01
N SER A 83 -10.07 -6.65 0.09
CA SER A 83 -9.47 -5.63 0.97
C SER A 83 -9.29 -4.26 0.31
N LEU A 84 -9.12 -4.18 -1.02
CA LEU A 84 -8.90 -2.92 -1.74
C LEU A 84 -10.22 -2.22 -2.13
N GLY A 85 -11.31 -2.99 -2.28
CA GLY A 85 -12.64 -2.49 -2.64
C GLY A 85 -12.68 -1.74 -3.98
N ARG A 86 -13.63 -0.79 -4.11
CA ARG A 86 -13.73 0.19 -5.22
C ARG A 86 -12.81 1.40 -5.04
N ALA A 87 -12.01 1.43 -3.97
CA ALA A 87 -11.22 2.62 -3.64
C ALA A 87 -9.97 2.75 -4.49
N VAL A 88 -9.37 1.61 -4.87
CA VAL A 88 -8.17 1.55 -5.70
C VAL A 88 -8.28 0.43 -6.73
N LYS A 89 -7.73 0.63 -7.92
CA LYS A 89 -7.59 -0.38 -8.97
C LYS A 89 -6.13 -0.79 -9.11
N ILE A 90 -5.88 -2.06 -9.38
CA ILE A 90 -4.54 -2.55 -9.72
C ILE A 90 -4.33 -2.31 -11.21
N ILE A 91 -3.21 -1.68 -11.53
CA ILE A 91 -2.82 -1.34 -12.90
C ILE A 91 -1.59 -2.12 -13.38
N GLU A 92 -0.81 -2.72 -12.47
CA GLU A 92 0.35 -3.57 -12.80
C GLU A 92 0.63 -4.59 -11.67
N LYS A 93 1.13 -5.78 -12.02
CA LYS A 93 1.54 -6.86 -11.12
C LYS A 93 2.99 -7.23 -11.38
#